data_AF-A0A6B2DCD1-F1
#
_entry.id   AF-A0A6B2DCD1-F1
#
_cell.length_a   1.000
_cell.length_b   1.000
_cell.length_c   1.000
_cell.angle_alpha   90.00
_cell.angle_beta   90.00
_cell.angle_gamma   90.00
#
_symmetry.space_group_name_H-M   'P 1'
#
loop_
_entity.id
_entity.type
_entity.pdbx_description
1 polymer ?
#
loop_
_entity_poly.entity_id
_entity_poly.type
_entity_poly.pdbx_seq_one_letter_code
_entity_poly.pdbx_strand_id
1 'polypeptide(L)'
;MDNGATPRFTEAYLADIAKDLDALVWRFALPMTRLKPGTPITGAGPDDEDIAKAFLARASIFTLLRENVKTGIDRDIRKAIHHGADLEDVVAALGITRQAVAKRWGSSLRGYAQRDRMSSVAVVISRRARVHHDGNDPRGRYGEVGGAEQYASDRGAWPVGKLVREMARYAIIAVDGTVARIYRINHDGWQQTANGKWQFTAIGGRECTPEEINAAHAAEQLPLRLGDSCPTRAGGAYRPLWFGAPWPSLYAYRAEH
;
A
#
# COMPACT_ATOMS: atom_id res chain seq x y z
N MET A 1 -8.58 3.04 -24.75
CA MET A 1 -7.72 3.46 -23.62
C MET A 1 -7.33 2.20 -22.91
N ASP A 2 -6.02 1.96 -22.84
CA ASP A 2 -5.44 0.69 -22.39
C ASP A 2 -5.71 0.52 -20.88
N ASN A 3 -6.54 -0.48 -20.54
CA ASN A 3 -6.74 -0.88 -19.15
C ASN A 3 -5.37 -1.28 -18.63
N GLY A 4 -4.85 -0.60 -17.60
CA GLY A 4 -3.52 -0.81 -17.03
C GLY A 4 -3.24 -2.28 -16.75
N ALA A 5 -2.74 -2.98 -17.76
CA ALA A 5 -2.45 -4.39 -17.71
C ALA A 5 -1.24 -4.50 -16.78
N THR A 6 -1.45 -5.10 -15.62
CA THR A 6 -0.36 -5.59 -14.79
C THR A 6 0.58 -6.34 -15.73
N PRO A 7 1.87 -5.98 -15.81
CA PRO A 7 2.80 -6.64 -16.72
C PRO A 7 2.74 -8.14 -16.44
N ARG A 8 2.14 -8.89 -17.36
CA ARG A 8 2.09 -10.33 -17.29
C ARG A 8 3.46 -10.81 -17.74
N PHE A 9 4.23 -11.36 -16.81
CA PHE A 9 5.44 -12.09 -17.15
C PHE A 9 5.08 -13.16 -18.19
N THR A 10 5.78 -13.17 -19.33
CA THR A 10 5.57 -14.20 -20.34
C THR A 10 6.14 -15.52 -19.85
N GLU A 11 5.63 -16.64 -20.38
CA GLU A 11 6.18 -17.97 -20.04
C GLU A 11 7.69 -18.06 -20.34
N ALA A 12 8.14 -17.44 -21.43
CA ALA A 12 9.56 -17.35 -21.79
C ALA A 12 10.38 -16.61 -20.72
N TYR A 13 9.87 -15.47 -20.21
CA TYR A 13 10.54 -14.73 -19.15
C TYR A 13 10.62 -15.53 -17.84
N LEU A 14 9.55 -16.26 -17.50
CA LEU A 14 9.53 -17.12 -16.32
C LEU A 14 10.50 -18.30 -16.46
N ALA A 15 10.64 -18.85 -17.67
CA ALA A 15 11.60 -19.92 -17.96
C ALA A 15 13.06 -19.45 -17.80
N ASP A 16 13.38 -18.25 -18.26
CA ASP A 16 14.72 -17.66 -18.09
C ASP A 16 15.04 -17.41 -16.60
N ILE A 17 14.10 -16.84 -15.84
CA ILE A 17 14.26 -16.69 -14.38
C ILE A 17 14.46 -18.05 -13.70
N ALA A 18 13.70 -19.07 -14.10
CA ALA A 18 13.83 -20.41 -13.52
C ALA A 18 15.22 -21.00 -13.79
N LYS A 19 15.77 -20.79 -14.98
CA LYS A 19 17.13 -21.22 -15.34
C LYS A 19 18.19 -20.48 -14.52
N ASP A 20 18.06 -19.17 -14.37
CA ASP A 20 18.99 -18.37 -13.56
C ASP A 20 18.94 -18.75 -12.09
N LEU A 21 17.73 -19.01 -11.56
CA LEU A 21 17.54 -19.49 -10.21
C LEU A 21 18.17 -20.87 -10.01
N ASP A 22 18.01 -21.77 -10.98
CA ASP A 22 18.60 -23.10 -10.91
C ASP A 22 20.13 -23.06 -10.89
N ALA A 23 20.73 -22.25 -11.77
CA ALA A 23 22.17 -22.02 -11.81
C ALA A 23 22.67 -21.41 -10.49
N LEU A 24 21.93 -20.46 -9.91
CA LEU A 24 22.25 -19.86 -8.62
C LEU A 24 22.22 -20.89 -7.50
N VAL A 25 21.20 -21.74 -7.45
CA VAL A 25 21.05 -22.77 -6.41
C VAL A 25 22.19 -23.78 -6.50
N TRP A 26 22.54 -24.23 -7.70
CA TRP A 26 23.68 -25.13 -7.90
C TRP A 26 25.02 -24.53 -7.45
N ARG A 27 25.21 -23.22 -7.66
CA ARG A 27 26.40 -22.51 -7.18
C ARG A 27 26.58 -22.60 -5.67
N PHE A 28 25.49 -22.67 -4.90
CA PHE A 28 25.54 -22.82 -3.44
C PHE A 28 25.54 -24.29 -2.99
N ALA A 29 24.93 -25.20 -3.76
CA ALA A 29 24.82 -26.61 -3.40
C ALA A 29 26.13 -27.38 -3.60
N LEU A 30 26.83 -27.14 -4.72
CA LEU A 30 28.04 -27.90 -5.07
C LEU A 30 29.18 -27.77 -4.04
N PRO A 31 29.48 -26.59 -3.46
CA PRO A 31 30.48 -26.45 -2.41
C PRO A 31 30.19 -27.24 -1.13
N MET A 32 28.94 -27.67 -0.91
CA MET A 32 28.55 -28.51 0.23
C MET A 32 28.82 -30.00 -0.01
N THR A 33 29.39 -30.33 -1.17
CA THR A 33 29.69 -31.70 -1.60
C THR A 33 31.14 -31.85 -2.05
N ARG A 34 31.54 -33.09 -2.37
CA ARG A 34 32.85 -33.37 -2.98
C ARG A 34 32.89 -33.07 -4.50
N LEU A 35 31.77 -32.65 -5.09
CA LEU A 35 31.65 -32.44 -6.53
C LEU A 35 32.20 -31.07 -6.95
N LYS A 36 32.92 -31.05 -8.08
CA LYS A 36 33.45 -29.80 -8.65
C LYS A 36 32.36 -29.04 -9.43
N PRO A 37 32.43 -27.71 -9.51
CA PRO A 37 31.59 -26.93 -10.43
C PRO A 37 31.68 -27.49 -11.87
N GLY A 38 30.54 -27.74 -12.50
CA GLY A 38 30.48 -28.31 -13.85
C GLY A 38 30.63 -29.83 -13.94
N THR A 39 30.68 -30.54 -12.81
CA THR A 39 30.62 -32.02 -12.82
C THR A 39 29.29 -32.45 -13.46
N PRO A 40 29.30 -33.21 -14.56
CA PRO A 40 28.07 -33.69 -15.17
C PRO A 40 27.38 -34.63 -14.18
N ILE A 41 26.15 -34.29 -13.82
CA ILE A 41 25.26 -35.14 -13.02
C ILE A 41 24.54 -36.06 -14.01
N THR A 42 25.31 -36.92 -14.65
CA THR A 42 24.83 -37.96 -15.57
C THR A 42 25.41 -39.28 -15.11
N GLY A 43 24.65 -40.38 -15.25
CA GLY A 43 24.88 -41.68 -14.61
C GLY A 43 26.16 -42.45 -14.95
N ALA A 44 27.19 -41.78 -15.45
CA ALA A 44 28.54 -42.31 -15.61
C ALA A 44 29.54 -41.37 -14.90
N GLY A 45 29.53 -41.39 -13.58
CA GLY A 45 30.45 -40.66 -12.69
C GLY A 45 29.78 -40.26 -11.37
N PRO A 46 30.58 -39.68 -10.45
CA PRO A 46 30.61 -39.88 -8.98
C PRO A 46 29.95 -41.13 -8.35
N ASP A 47 30.33 -41.45 -7.11
CA ASP A 47 29.58 -42.40 -6.27
C ASP A 47 28.14 -41.87 -6.10
N ASP A 48 27.14 -42.75 -6.21
CA ASP A 48 25.72 -42.41 -6.06
C ASP A 48 25.47 -41.64 -4.74
N GLU A 49 26.29 -41.90 -3.72
CA GLU A 49 26.28 -41.19 -2.44
C GLU A 49 26.59 -39.68 -2.59
N ASP A 50 27.58 -39.31 -3.41
CA ASP A 50 27.97 -37.90 -3.62
C ASP A 50 26.95 -37.15 -4.49
N ILE A 51 26.32 -37.85 -5.44
CA ILE A 51 25.20 -37.32 -6.22
C ILE A 51 23.99 -37.06 -5.31
N ALA A 52 23.63 -38.02 -4.47
CA ALA A 52 22.54 -37.88 -3.52
C ALA A 52 22.76 -36.70 -2.56
N LYS A 53 23.97 -36.53 -2.03
CA LYS A 53 24.35 -35.37 -1.20
C LYS A 53 24.16 -34.05 -1.94
N ALA A 54 24.49 -33.98 -3.22
CA ALA A 54 24.35 -32.76 -4.02
C ALA A 54 22.87 -32.35 -4.22
N PHE A 55 21.99 -33.33 -4.49
CA PHE A 55 20.56 -33.07 -4.58
C PHE A 55 19.94 -32.69 -3.23
N LEU A 56 20.38 -33.30 -2.13
CA LEU A 56 19.92 -32.92 -0.78
C LEU A 56 20.38 -31.51 -0.38
N ALA A 57 21.61 -31.13 -0.73
CA ALA A 57 22.13 -29.77 -0.53
C ALA A 57 21.29 -28.76 -1.34
N ARG A 58 21.01 -29.07 -2.61
CA ARG A 58 20.12 -28.27 -3.47
C ARG A 58 18.71 -28.14 -2.89
N ALA A 59 18.11 -29.23 -2.42
CA ALA A 59 16.80 -29.20 -1.76
C ALA A 59 16.79 -28.34 -0.48
N SER A 60 17.86 -28.37 0.31
CA SER A 60 18.01 -27.53 1.50
C SER A 60 18.06 -26.04 1.14
N ILE A 61 18.78 -25.68 0.08
CA ILE A 61 18.83 -24.29 -0.42
C ILE A 61 17.47 -23.85 -0.94
N PHE A 62 16.75 -24.69 -1.69
CA PHE A 62 15.37 -24.37 -2.11
C PHE A 62 14.44 -24.14 -0.91
N THR A 63 14.60 -24.90 0.16
CA THR A 63 13.83 -24.70 1.40
C THR A 63 14.13 -23.35 2.04
N LEU A 64 15.41 -22.97 2.13
CA LEU A 64 15.83 -21.65 2.64
C LEU A 64 15.33 -20.50 1.76
N LEU A 65 15.41 -20.64 0.43
CA LEU A 65 14.89 -19.65 -0.51
C LEU A 65 13.38 -19.50 -0.38
N ARG A 66 12.64 -20.62 -0.26
CA ARG A 66 11.20 -20.60 -0.07
C ARG A 66 10.81 -19.80 1.18
N GLU A 67 11.45 -20.03 2.31
CA GLU A 67 11.13 -19.27 3.54
C GLU A 67 11.55 -17.79 3.46
N ASN A 68 12.66 -17.48 2.81
CA ASN A 68 13.07 -16.09 2.56
C ASN A 68 12.09 -15.36 1.62
N VAL A 69 11.69 -16.00 0.51
CA VAL A 69 10.69 -15.46 -0.43
C VAL A 69 9.36 -15.25 0.28
N LYS A 70 8.92 -16.23 1.07
CA LYS A 70 7.70 -16.14 1.87
C LYS A 70 7.74 -14.96 2.85
N THR A 71 8.86 -14.77 3.54
CA THR A 71 9.08 -13.64 4.45
C THR A 71 9.11 -12.30 3.70
N GLY A 72 9.75 -12.26 2.53
CA GLY A 72 9.78 -11.10 1.63
C GLY A 72 8.37 -10.70 1.18
N ILE A 73 7.58 -11.66 0.69
CA ILE A 73 6.17 -11.45 0.31
C ILE A 73 5.39 -10.92 1.51
N ASP A 74 5.49 -11.55 2.69
CA ASP A 74 4.74 -11.09 3.88
C ASP A 74 5.11 -9.65 4.26
N ARG A 75 6.39 -9.28 4.20
CA ARG A 75 6.87 -7.92 4.46
C ARG A 75 6.33 -6.93 3.44
N ASP A 76 6.41 -7.26 2.16
CA ASP A 76 6.09 -6.33 1.08
C ASP A 76 4.57 -6.15 0.93
N ILE A 77 3.77 -7.20 1.18
CA ILE A 77 2.31 -7.09 1.30
C ILE A 77 1.90 -6.19 2.46
N ARG A 78 2.53 -6.32 3.64
CA ARG A 78 2.25 -5.41 4.77
C ARG A 78 2.59 -3.95 4.42
N LYS A 79 3.70 -3.71 3.72
CA LYS A 79 4.05 -2.37 3.23
C LYS A 79 3.03 -1.88 2.20
N ALA A 80 2.60 -2.70 1.25
CA ALA A 80 1.60 -2.33 0.26
C ALA A 80 0.29 -1.91 0.94
N ILE A 81 -0.18 -2.69 1.92
CA ILE A 81 -1.35 -2.38 2.74
C ILE A 81 -1.15 -1.06 3.51
N HIS A 82 0.02 -0.86 4.12
CA HIS A 82 0.36 0.41 4.78
C HIS A 82 0.31 1.62 3.83
N HIS A 83 0.56 1.39 2.54
CA HIS A 83 0.48 2.38 1.49
C HIS A 83 -0.89 2.46 0.80
N GLY A 84 -1.90 1.76 1.32
CA GLY A 84 -3.29 1.88 0.90
C GLY A 84 -3.79 0.82 -0.07
N ALA A 85 -2.98 -0.22 -0.36
CA ALA A 85 -3.46 -1.39 -1.09
C ALA A 85 -4.55 -2.10 -0.27
N ASP A 86 -5.62 -2.53 -0.92
CA ASP A 86 -6.65 -3.34 -0.29
C ASP A 86 -6.47 -4.84 -0.58
N LEU A 87 -7.41 -5.66 -0.10
CA LEU A 87 -7.35 -7.10 -0.25
C LEU A 87 -7.44 -7.53 -1.72
N GLU A 88 -8.18 -6.79 -2.56
CA GLU A 88 -8.35 -7.12 -3.97
C GLU A 88 -7.07 -6.80 -4.76
N ASP A 89 -6.37 -5.72 -4.40
CA ASP A 89 -5.04 -5.42 -4.96
C ASP A 89 -4.05 -6.57 -4.69
N VAL A 90 -4.08 -7.13 -3.47
CA VAL A 90 -3.21 -8.26 -3.10
C VAL A 90 -3.63 -9.55 -3.80
N VAL A 91 -4.93 -9.81 -3.93
CA VAL A 91 -5.47 -10.94 -4.72
C VAL A 91 -4.98 -10.86 -6.15
N ALA A 92 -5.10 -9.69 -6.78
CA ALA A 92 -4.69 -9.47 -8.16
C ALA A 92 -3.17 -9.62 -8.33
N ALA A 93 -2.38 -9.11 -7.39
CA ALA A 93 -0.91 -9.17 -7.46
C ALA A 93 -0.36 -10.59 -7.25
N LEU A 94 -0.96 -11.37 -6.34
CA LEU A 94 -0.47 -12.71 -6.00
C LEU A 94 -1.15 -13.84 -6.77
N GLY A 95 -2.27 -13.56 -7.46
CA GLY A 95 -3.04 -14.59 -8.16
C GLY A 95 -3.65 -15.65 -7.23
N ILE A 96 -3.91 -15.30 -5.96
CA ILE A 96 -4.47 -16.20 -4.95
C ILE A 96 -5.86 -15.77 -4.54
N THR A 97 -6.63 -16.68 -3.93
CA THR A 97 -8.01 -16.39 -3.53
C THR A 97 -8.09 -15.34 -2.42
N ARG A 98 -9.18 -14.56 -2.41
CA ARG A 98 -9.48 -13.61 -1.34
C ARG A 98 -9.49 -14.24 0.04
N GLN A 99 -9.98 -15.49 0.16
CA GLN A 99 -9.98 -16.23 1.41
C GLN A 99 -8.55 -16.52 1.90
N ALA A 100 -7.63 -16.86 0.99
CA ALA A 100 -6.22 -17.07 1.32
C ALA A 100 -5.56 -15.77 1.81
N VAL A 101 -5.84 -14.64 1.14
CA VAL A 101 -5.35 -13.32 1.58
C VAL A 101 -5.91 -12.94 2.95
N ALA A 102 -7.21 -13.07 3.14
CA ALA A 102 -7.88 -12.75 4.41
C ALA A 102 -7.39 -13.63 5.57
N LYS A 103 -7.16 -14.92 5.34
CA LYS A 103 -6.61 -15.83 6.35
C LYS A 103 -5.19 -15.42 6.78
N ARG A 104 -4.36 -15.00 5.82
CA ARG A 104 -2.93 -14.75 6.04
C ARG A 104 -2.61 -13.33 6.50
N TRP A 105 -3.31 -12.34 5.98
CA TRP A 105 -3.07 -10.91 6.28
C TRP A 105 -4.31 -10.15 6.75
N GLY A 106 -5.49 -10.77 6.81
CA GLY A 106 -6.69 -10.11 7.34
C GLY A 106 -6.59 -9.73 8.81
N SER A 107 -5.76 -10.45 9.58
CA SER A 107 -5.37 -10.06 10.94
C SER A 107 -4.28 -8.99 10.96
N SER A 108 -3.49 -8.80 9.91
CA SER A 108 -2.55 -7.67 9.82
C SER A 108 -3.29 -6.38 9.48
N LEU A 109 -4.31 -6.42 8.62
CA LEU A 109 -5.21 -5.29 8.36
C LEU A 109 -5.94 -4.82 9.63
N ARG A 110 -6.45 -5.77 10.43
CA ARG A 110 -7.08 -5.47 11.73
C ARG A 110 -6.06 -5.20 12.84
N GLY A 111 -4.92 -5.88 12.80
CA GLY A 111 -3.87 -5.84 13.80
C GLY A 111 -3.02 -4.59 13.72
N TYR A 112 -2.82 -3.96 12.56
CA TYR A 112 -2.22 -2.63 12.49
C TYR A 112 -3.14 -1.58 13.14
N ALA A 113 -4.45 -1.67 12.92
CA ALA A 113 -5.41 -0.82 13.60
C ALA A 113 -5.51 -1.11 15.12
N GLN A 114 -5.44 -2.37 15.54
CA GLN A 114 -5.63 -2.75 16.95
C GLN A 114 -4.36 -2.72 17.80
N ARG A 115 -3.19 -3.07 17.26
CA ARG A 115 -1.95 -3.28 18.04
C ARG A 115 -1.30 -1.95 18.43
N ASP A 116 -1.50 -0.90 17.62
CA ASP A 116 -1.02 0.46 17.89
C ASP A 116 -2.11 1.37 18.48
N ARG A 117 -3.26 0.82 18.90
CA ARG A 117 -4.48 1.56 19.31
C ARG A 117 -5.05 2.52 18.24
N MET A 118 -4.53 2.46 17.01
CA MET A 118 -4.90 3.31 15.89
C MET A 118 -6.27 2.94 15.32
N SER A 119 -7.33 3.56 15.82
CA SER A 119 -8.71 3.30 15.39
C SER A 119 -9.18 4.15 14.20
N SER A 120 -8.34 5.04 13.67
CA SER A 120 -8.74 6.05 12.69
C SER A 120 -7.72 6.25 11.59
N VAL A 121 -8.17 6.72 10.42
CA VAL A 121 -7.30 7.05 9.27
C VAL A 121 -7.50 8.49 8.82
N ALA A 122 -6.41 9.15 8.50
CA ALA A 122 -6.39 10.39 7.75
C ALA A 122 -5.95 10.06 6.31
N VAL A 123 -6.75 10.44 5.33
CA VAL A 123 -6.40 10.34 3.92
C VAL A 123 -5.52 11.54 3.57
N VAL A 124 -4.23 11.29 3.39
CA VAL A 124 -3.27 12.35 3.05
C VAL A 124 -3.15 12.43 1.53
N ILE A 125 -3.45 13.60 0.98
CA ILE A 125 -3.42 13.88 -0.46
C ILE A 125 -2.33 14.90 -0.72
N SER A 126 -1.34 14.52 -1.53
CA SER A 126 -0.25 15.42 -1.90
C SER A 126 -0.58 16.17 -3.19
N ARG A 127 -0.36 17.47 -3.14
CA ARG A 127 -0.51 18.43 -4.22
C ARG A 127 0.79 19.20 -4.42
N ARG A 128 0.94 19.79 -5.60
CA ARG A 128 1.97 20.81 -5.85
C ARG A 128 1.30 22.17 -5.92
N ALA A 129 1.95 23.21 -5.39
CA ALA A 129 1.53 24.56 -5.70
C ALA A 129 1.75 24.79 -7.20
N ARG A 130 0.66 25.06 -7.91
CA ARG A 130 0.70 25.46 -9.32
C ARG A 130 -0.28 26.60 -9.50
N VAL A 131 0.16 27.64 -10.22
CA VAL A 131 -0.68 28.74 -10.67
C VAL A 131 -1.68 28.19 -11.70
N HIS A 132 -2.92 28.66 -11.63
CA HIS A 132 -4.02 28.23 -12.48
C HIS A 132 -3.66 28.38 -13.98
N HIS A 133 -3.86 27.30 -14.74
CA HIS A 133 -3.76 27.22 -16.21
C HIS A 133 -2.35 27.36 -16.81
N ASP A 134 -1.62 26.24 -16.95
CA ASP A 134 -0.59 26.13 -17.99
C ASP A 134 -1.28 25.73 -19.29
N GLY A 135 -1.39 26.66 -20.24
CA GLY A 135 -1.97 26.43 -21.57
C GLY A 135 -1.24 25.34 -22.38
N ASN A 136 -0.06 24.93 -21.93
CA ASN A 136 0.76 23.88 -22.56
C ASN A 136 0.73 22.53 -21.83
N ASP A 137 -0.06 22.33 -20.76
CA ASP A 137 -0.22 21.01 -20.12
C ASP A 137 -1.49 20.31 -20.65
N PRO A 138 -1.38 19.45 -21.69
CA PRO A 138 -2.53 18.76 -22.32
C PRO A 138 -3.23 17.77 -21.39
N ARG A 139 -2.76 17.59 -20.15
CA ARG A 139 -3.35 16.70 -19.15
C ARG A 139 -4.35 17.40 -18.22
N GLY A 140 -4.54 18.71 -18.34
CA GLY A 140 -5.48 19.47 -17.50
C GLY A 140 -5.19 19.33 -16.00
N ARG A 141 -3.93 19.25 -15.59
CA ARG A 141 -3.57 19.02 -14.18
C ARG A 141 -3.78 20.29 -13.36
N TYR A 142 -4.96 20.41 -12.77
CA TYR A 142 -5.40 21.53 -11.94
C TYR A 142 -4.48 21.75 -10.71
N GLY A 143 -3.98 22.99 -10.58
CA GLY A 143 -3.22 23.49 -9.43
C GLY A 143 -4.12 23.96 -8.28
N GLU A 144 -3.54 24.75 -7.36
CA GLU A 144 -4.29 25.51 -6.35
C GLU A 144 -5.25 26.44 -7.11
N VAL A 145 -6.55 26.18 -7.04
CA VAL A 145 -7.57 26.92 -7.79
C VAL A 145 -7.86 28.26 -7.10
N GLY A 146 -7.73 28.32 -5.77
CA GLY A 146 -8.15 29.47 -4.98
C GLY A 146 -9.67 29.66 -5.04
N GLY A 147 -10.31 29.91 -3.90
CA GLY A 147 -11.76 30.12 -3.85
C GLY A 147 -12.60 28.84 -3.89
N ALA A 148 -13.88 28.97 -4.26
CA ALA A 148 -14.92 27.96 -4.01
C ALA A 148 -14.69 26.61 -4.72
N GLU A 149 -13.91 26.58 -5.80
CA GLU A 149 -13.62 25.36 -6.57
C GLU A 149 -12.52 24.48 -5.97
N GLN A 150 -11.76 25.00 -4.98
CA GLN A 150 -10.64 24.29 -4.36
C GLN A 150 -11.08 22.97 -3.72
N TYR A 151 -12.25 22.95 -3.07
CA TYR A 151 -12.81 21.75 -2.46
C TYR A 151 -13.09 20.64 -3.49
N ALA A 152 -13.65 21.00 -4.64
CA ALA A 152 -13.93 20.06 -5.73
C ALA A 152 -12.63 19.51 -6.34
N SER A 153 -11.60 20.36 -6.44
CA SER A 153 -10.26 19.90 -6.81
C SER A 153 -9.75 18.90 -5.78
N ASP A 154 -9.65 19.29 -4.50
CA ASP A 154 -9.03 18.53 -3.41
C ASP A 154 -9.64 17.15 -3.18
N ARG A 155 -10.97 17.02 -3.23
CA ARG A 155 -11.63 15.71 -3.12
C ARG A 155 -11.23 14.74 -4.23
N GLY A 156 -10.81 15.26 -5.39
CA GLY A 156 -10.07 14.55 -6.43
C GLY A 156 -10.75 13.26 -6.88
N ALA A 157 -10.00 12.24 -7.27
CA ALA A 157 -10.50 10.88 -7.38
C ALA A 157 -9.34 9.94 -7.11
N TRP A 158 -9.43 9.17 -6.02
CA TRP A 158 -8.28 8.49 -5.43
C TRP A 158 -8.51 6.98 -5.29
N PRO A 159 -7.48 6.14 -5.46
CA PRO A 159 -7.59 4.70 -5.21
C PRO A 159 -7.61 4.43 -3.70
N VAL A 160 -8.75 4.70 -3.04
CA VAL A 160 -8.92 4.52 -1.60
C VAL A 160 -9.50 3.14 -1.30
N GLY A 161 -8.70 2.29 -0.66
CA GLY A 161 -9.11 0.95 -0.26
C GLY A 161 -10.30 0.93 0.71
N LYS A 162 -11.09 -0.16 0.68
CA LYS A 162 -12.33 -0.30 1.47
C LYS A 162 -12.14 -0.01 2.96
N LEU A 163 -11.12 -0.59 3.60
CA LEU A 163 -10.88 -0.41 5.03
C LEU A 163 -10.52 1.05 5.37
N VAL A 164 -9.74 1.71 4.52
CA VAL A 164 -9.44 3.14 4.70
C VAL A 164 -10.72 3.96 4.62
N ARG A 165 -11.63 3.65 3.70
CA ARG A 165 -12.92 4.36 3.61
C ARG A 165 -13.77 4.18 4.88
N GLU A 166 -13.84 2.97 5.41
CA GLU A 166 -14.56 2.66 6.66
C GLU A 166 -13.95 3.35 7.89
N MET A 167 -12.65 3.59 7.90
CA MET A 167 -11.92 4.14 9.06
C MET A 167 -11.52 5.61 8.91
N ALA A 168 -11.69 6.20 7.73
CA ALA A 168 -11.27 7.56 7.45
C ALA A 168 -12.09 8.58 8.23
N ARG A 169 -11.39 9.53 8.86
CA ARG A 169 -11.98 10.63 9.64
C ARG A 169 -11.63 12.00 9.07
N TYR A 170 -10.45 12.13 8.49
CA TYR A 170 -9.98 13.39 7.91
C TYR A 170 -9.38 13.17 6.53
N ALA A 171 -9.49 14.17 5.67
CA ALA A 171 -8.65 14.33 4.50
C ALA A 171 -7.65 15.46 4.79
N ILE A 172 -6.36 15.20 4.66
CA ILE A 172 -5.29 16.18 4.87
C ILE A 172 -4.69 16.48 3.51
N ILE A 173 -4.79 17.74 3.08
CA ILE A 173 -4.22 18.19 1.82
C ILE A 173 -2.88 18.83 2.11
N ALA A 174 -1.83 18.24 1.56
CA ALA A 174 -0.48 18.74 1.67
C ALA A 174 -0.02 19.33 0.33
N VAL A 175 0.37 20.60 0.34
CA VAL A 175 0.86 21.33 -0.82
C VAL A 175 2.37 21.48 -0.68
N ASP A 176 3.12 20.97 -1.65
CA ASP A 176 4.59 20.96 -1.65
C ASP A 176 5.21 20.43 -0.35
N GLY A 177 4.57 19.41 0.22
CA GLY A 177 5.05 18.74 1.43
C GLY A 177 4.69 19.46 2.74
N THR A 178 3.84 20.49 2.70
CA THR A 178 3.34 21.18 3.90
C THR A 178 1.82 21.03 3.98
N VAL A 179 1.28 20.73 5.15
CA VAL A 179 -0.17 20.65 5.35
C VAL A 179 -0.80 22.02 5.14
N ALA A 180 -1.65 22.14 4.12
CA ALA A 180 -2.30 23.39 3.75
C ALA A 180 -3.76 23.42 4.20
N ARG A 181 -4.46 22.28 4.14
CA ARG A 181 -5.89 22.19 4.43
C ARG A 181 -6.25 20.86 5.05
N ILE A 182 -7.31 20.85 5.85
CA ILE A 182 -7.84 19.65 6.49
C ILE A 182 -9.37 19.66 6.40
N TYR A 183 -9.93 18.55 5.93
CA TYR A 183 -11.37 18.32 5.86
C TYR A 183 -11.77 17.21 6.82
N ARG A 184 -12.88 17.37 7.53
CA ARG A 184 -13.50 16.26 8.26
C ARG A 184 -14.37 15.47 7.31
N ILE A 185 -14.11 14.18 7.16
CA ILE A 185 -14.82 13.32 6.21
C ILE A 185 -16.16 12.90 6.81
N ASN A 186 -17.24 13.04 6.03
CA ASN A 186 -18.49 12.35 6.30
C ASN A 186 -18.28 10.86 6.00
N HIS A 187 -18.42 10.00 7.01
CA HIS A 187 -18.18 8.56 6.91
C HIS A 187 -18.98 7.90 5.79
N ASP A 188 -20.22 8.32 5.57
CA ASP A 188 -21.08 7.77 4.52
C ASP A 188 -20.97 8.55 3.20
N GLY A 189 -20.09 9.55 3.17
CA GLY A 189 -19.89 10.47 2.06
C GLY A 189 -18.96 9.98 0.95
N TRP A 190 -18.62 8.69 0.92
CA TRP A 190 -17.75 8.11 -0.09
C TRP A 190 -18.50 7.80 -1.38
N GLN A 191 -18.02 8.35 -2.49
CA GLN A 191 -18.62 8.15 -3.82
C GLN A 191 -17.61 7.52 -4.77
N GLN A 192 -18.02 6.47 -5.47
CA GLN A 192 -17.21 5.87 -6.53
C GLN A 192 -17.40 6.66 -7.82
N THR A 193 -16.29 6.99 -8.48
CA THR A 193 -16.25 7.64 -9.78
C THR A 193 -16.32 6.60 -10.90
N ALA A 194 -16.64 7.03 -12.12
CA ALA A 194 -16.74 6.15 -13.30
C ALA A 194 -15.47 5.31 -13.57
N ASN A 195 -14.30 5.79 -13.13
CA ASN A 195 -13.01 5.12 -13.29
C ASN A 195 -12.66 4.18 -12.12
N GLY A 196 -13.63 3.83 -11.27
CA GLY A 196 -13.45 2.93 -10.13
C GLY A 196 -12.74 3.53 -8.91
N LYS A 197 -12.33 4.81 -8.98
CA LYS A 197 -11.70 5.57 -7.88
C LYS A 197 -12.73 6.20 -6.96
N TRP A 198 -12.32 6.67 -5.79
CA TRP A 198 -13.19 7.19 -4.74
C TRP A 198 -12.98 8.68 -4.47
N GLN A 199 -14.09 9.35 -4.14
CA GLN A 199 -14.17 10.74 -3.69
C GLN A 199 -14.75 10.76 -2.28
N PHE A 200 -14.19 11.61 -1.41
CA PHE A 200 -14.79 11.87 -0.10
C PHE A 200 -15.74 13.07 -0.18
N THR A 201 -16.65 13.13 0.79
CA THR A 201 -17.47 14.31 1.07
C THR A 201 -17.09 14.85 2.44
N ALA A 202 -16.76 16.14 2.53
CA ALA A 202 -16.51 16.80 3.81
C ALA A 202 -17.83 17.08 4.54
N ILE A 203 -17.82 17.00 5.87
CA ILE A 203 -18.95 17.45 6.69
C ILE A 203 -19.19 18.94 6.41
N GLY A 204 -20.41 19.29 6.00
CA GLY A 204 -20.77 20.65 5.60
C GLY A 204 -20.07 21.15 4.32
N GLY A 205 -19.35 20.30 3.59
CA GLY A 205 -18.66 20.68 2.35
C GLY A 205 -17.56 21.74 2.55
N ARG A 206 -16.99 21.84 3.75
CA ARG A 206 -16.03 22.90 4.12
C ARG A 206 -14.75 22.35 4.75
N GLU A 207 -13.73 23.19 4.77
CA GLU A 207 -12.51 22.98 5.55
C GLU A 207 -12.78 23.06 7.05
N CYS A 208 -11.98 22.35 7.85
CA CYS A 208 -11.97 22.52 9.29
C CYS A 208 -11.38 23.89 9.64
N THR A 209 -11.91 24.56 10.65
CA THR A 209 -11.32 25.80 11.14
C THR A 209 -10.01 25.52 11.90
N PRO A 210 -9.11 26.50 12.04
CA PRO A 210 -7.91 26.35 12.85
C PRO A 210 -8.20 25.88 14.29
N GLU A 211 -9.31 26.35 14.88
CA GLU A 211 -9.74 25.94 16.22
C GLU A 211 -10.13 24.45 16.26
N GLU A 212 -10.91 23.98 15.28
CA GLU A 212 -11.29 22.57 15.16
C GLU A 212 -10.06 21.67 14.98
N ILE A 213 -9.09 22.10 14.17
CA ILE A 213 -7.84 21.38 13.91
C ILE A 213 -6.99 21.30 15.17
N ASN A 214 -6.80 22.43 15.86
CA ASN A 214 -6.00 22.49 17.07
C ASN A 214 -6.62 21.66 18.21
N ALA A 215 -7.94 21.72 18.38
CA ALA A 215 -8.66 20.93 19.37
C ALA A 215 -8.54 19.42 19.07
N ALA A 216 -8.80 19.00 17.83
CA ALA A 216 -8.70 17.59 17.43
C ALA A 216 -7.28 17.05 17.59
N HIS A 217 -6.27 17.84 17.23
CA HIS A 217 -4.88 17.41 17.37
C HIS A 217 -4.42 17.40 18.83
N ALA A 218 -4.85 18.36 19.67
CA ALA A 218 -4.55 18.33 21.11
C ALA A 218 -5.17 17.10 21.79
N ALA A 219 -6.32 16.64 21.30
CA ALA A 219 -6.98 15.42 21.75
C ALA A 219 -6.43 14.12 21.12
N GLU A 220 -5.35 14.19 20.34
CA GLU A 220 -4.77 13.05 19.60
C GLU A 220 -5.74 12.38 18.60
N GLN A 221 -6.76 13.12 18.17
CA GLN A 221 -7.76 12.70 17.19
C GLN A 221 -7.45 13.21 15.77
N LEU A 222 -6.31 13.88 15.58
CA LEU A 222 -5.83 14.35 14.29
C LEU A 222 -4.29 14.33 14.32
N PRO A 223 -3.62 13.67 13.36
CA PRO A 223 -2.18 13.42 13.44
C PRO A 223 -1.30 14.57 12.96
N LEU A 224 -1.84 15.55 12.22
CA LEU A 224 -1.10 16.69 11.68
C LEU A 224 -1.97 17.95 11.72
N ARG A 225 -1.36 19.12 11.89
CA ARG A 225 -1.97 20.45 11.85
C ARG A 225 -1.59 21.21 10.59
N LEU A 226 -2.23 22.35 10.37
CA LEU A 226 -1.82 23.30 9.33
C LEU A 226 -0.36 23.73 9.54
N GLY A 227 0.42 23.76 8.47
CA GLY A 227 1.84 24.12 8.50
C GLY A 227 2.80 22.97 8.84
N ASP A 228 2.31 21.83 9.31
CA ASP A 228 3.17 20.68 9.59
C ASP A 228 3.80 20.13 8.31
N SER A 229 5.03 19.62 8.44
CA SER A 229 5.66 18.87 7.35
C SER A 229 4.90 17.57 7.12
N CYS A 230 4.44 17.38 5.90
CA CYS A 230 3.69 16.20 5.51
C CYS A 230 4.63 15.11 4.97
N PRO A 231 4.54 13.87 5.47
CA PRO A 231 5.45 12.77 5.11
C PRO A 231 5.24 12.20 3.71
N THR A 232 4.34 12.75 2.88
CA THR A 232 4.16 12.32 1.49
C THR A 232 5.22 12.94 0.58
N ARG A 233 6.04 12.10 -0.07
CA ARG A 233 7.01 12.55 -1.08
C ARG A 233 6.31 13.28 -2.23
N ALA A 234 6.95 14.32 -2.75
CA ALA A 234 6.55 14.98 -3.99
C ALA A 234 6.37 13.95 -5.12
N GLY A 235 5.12 13.73 -5.55
CA GLY A 235 4.77 12.78 -6.62
C GLY A 235 3.96 11.55 -6.20
N GLY A 236 3.79 11.28 -4.90
CA GLY A 236 2.82 10.29 -4.41
C GLY A 236 1.46 10.94 -4.18
N ALA A 237 0.45 10.62 -4.98
CA ALA A 237 -0.78 11.41 -5.02
C ALA A 237 -1.74 11.18 -3.82
N TYR A 238 -1.60 10.05 -3.11
CA TYR A 238 -2.43 9.65 -1.97
C TYR A 238 -1.65 8.72 -1.02
N ARG A 239 -1.88 8.85 0.29
CA ARG A 239 -1.36 7.95 1.34
C ARG A 239 -2.30 7.91 2.56
N PRO A 240 -2.65 6.73 3.10
CA PRO A 240 -3.32 6.66 4.40
C PRO A 240 -2.32 6.93 5.53
N LEU A 241 -2.71 7.76 6.48
CA LEU A 241 -2.00 8.02 7.73
C LEU A 241 -2.88 7.53 8.89
N TRP A 242 -2.46 6.43 9.51
CA TRP A 242 -3.17 5.80 10.62
C TRP A 242 -2.89 6.58 11.91
N PHE A 243 -3.92 6.76 12.74
CA PHE A 243 -3.80 7.50 14.00
C PHE A 243 -4.88 7.07 15.01
N GLY A 244 -4.69 7.48 16.26
CA GLY A 244 -5.73 7.48 17.27
C GLY A 244 -5.38 6.77 18.57
N ALA A 245 -5.99 7.31 19.64
CA ALA A 245 -6.42 6.66 20.87
C ALA A 245 -7.86 6.08 20.68
N PRO A 246 -8.34 5.15 21.53
CA PRO A 246 -9.59 4.41 21.27
C PRO A 246 -10.83 5.29 21.11
N TRP A 247 -11.65 4.97 20.10
CA TRP A 247 -12.97 5.56 19.87
C TRP A 247 -13.92 5.29 21.07
N PRO A 248 -14.70 6.28 21.58
CA PRO A 248 -15.84 5.96 22.43
C PRO A 248 -16.82 5.18 21.56
N SER A 249 -17.07 3.91 21.91
CA SER A 249 -17.71 2.92 21.05
C SER A 249 -18.93 3.49 20.28
N LEU A 250 -19.21 2.95 19.09
CA LEU A 250 -20.37 3.33 18.25
C LEU A 250 -21.72 3.29 19.00
N TYR A 251 -21.79 2.72 20.22
CA TYR A 251 -22.95 2.80 21.10
C TYR A 251 -23.14 4.15 21.79
N ALA A 252 -22.09 4.95 22.00
CA ALA A 252 -22.20 6.24 22.67
C ALA A 252 -22.83 7.32 21.77
N TYR A 253 -22.60 7.27 20.46
CA TYR A 253 -23.09 8.30 19.52
C TYR A 253 -24.60 8.18 19.20
N ARG A 254 -25.22 7.03 19.48
CA ARG A 254 -26.69 6.85 19.31
C ARG A 254 -27.51 7.28 20.53
N ALA A 255 -26.86 7.71 21.62
CA ALA A 255 -27.56 8.12 22.83
C ALA A 255 -27.86 9.64 22.88
N GLU A 256 -27.35 10.43 21.93
CA GLU A 256 -27.47 11.89 21.96
C GLU A 256 -28.14 12.52 20.71
N HIS A 257 -28.60 11.70 19.76
CA HIS A 257 -29.39 12.15 18.59
C HIS A 257 -30.54 11.21 18.27
#